data_AF-A0A921EZN9-F1
#
_entry.id   AF-A0A921EZN9-F1
#
_cell.length_a   1.000
_cell.length_b   1.000
_cell.length_c   1.000
_cell.angle_alpha   90.00
_cell.angle_beta   90.00
_cell.angle_gamma   90.00
#
_symmetry.space_group_name_H-M   'P 1'
#
loop_
_entity.id
_entity.type
_entity.pdbx_description
1 polymer ?
#
loop_
_entity_poly.entity_id
_entity_poly.type
_entity_poly.pdbx_seq_one_letter_code
_entity_poly.pdbx_strand_id
1 'polypeptide(L)'
;MTQTATPEMQMSPERAKQVVRMTKSIRQHFPELAQVPDAQLIYATWRSFKRIDQTNDSDYQTMADVFFHEFDRHLLNYQFSKAGEDDIVRQRFFAILTELLQ
;
A
#
# COMPACT_ATOMS: atom_id res chain seq x y z
N MET A 1 -12.89 24.73 15.53
CA MET A 1 -11.53 24.18 15.30
C MET A 1 -11.68 22.67 15.19
N THR A 2 -11.82 22.14 13.97
CA THR A 2 -11.95 20.71 13.73
C THR A 2 -10.56 20.07 13.82
N GLN A 3 -10.26 19.44 14.96
CA GLN A 3 -9.16 18.48 15.05
C GLN A 3 -9.48 17.35 14.08
N THR A 4 -8.79 17.30 12.93
CA THR A 4 -8.70 16.09 12.13
C THR A 4 -7.96 15.08 12.99
N ALA A 5 -8.70 14.26 13.74
CA ALA A 5 -8.13 13.13 14.46
C ALA A 5 -7.32 12.33 13.44
N THR A 6 -6.00 12.31 13.60
CA THR A 6 -5.16 11.36 12.87
C THR A 6 -5.73 9.99 13.25
N PRO A 7 -6.24 9.20 12.29
CA PRO A 7 -6.80 7.90 12.62
C PRO A 7 -5.73 7.11 13.38
N GLU A 8 -5.97 6.85 14.67
CA GLU A 8 -5.07 6.02 15.46
C GLU A 8 -4.99 4.65 14.77
N MET A 9 -3.80 4.29 14.30
CA MET A 9 -3.54 2.99 13.68
C MET A 9 -3.64 1.93 14.77
N GLN A 10 -4.83 1.38 14.99
CA GLN A 10 -5.00 0.20 15.83
C GLN A 10 -4.43 -1.01 15.09
N MET A 11 -3.32 -1.55 15.59
CA MET A 11 -2.59 -2.65 14.95
C MET A 11 -1.78 -3.43 15.99
N SER A 12 -1.69 -4.76 15.85
CA SER A 12 -0.78 -5.58 16.67
C SER A 12 0.69 -5.26 16.35
N PRO A 13 1.64 -5.47 17.28
CA PRO A 13 3.05 -5.21 17.03
C PRO A 13 3.63 -5.97 15.81
N GLU A 14 3.14 -7.18 15.55
CA GLU A 14 3.56 -7.99 14.40
C GLU A 14 3.07 -7.40 13.08
N ARG A 15 1.79 -7.01 13.04
CA ARG A 15 1.21 -6.33 11.87
C ARG A 15 1.89 -4.99 11.62
N ALA A 16 2.25 -4.24 12.66
CA ALA A 16 2.97 -2.98 12.53
C ALA A 16 4.37 -3.17 11.91
N LYS A 17 5.08 -4.23 12.30
CA LYS A 17 6.35 -4.60 11.66
C LYS A 17 6.18 -4.96 10.19
N GLN A 18 5.12 -5.71 9.86
CA GLN A 18 4.79 -6.04 8.46
C GLN A 18 4.52 -4.80 7.62
N VAL A 19 3.72 -3.85 8.13
CA VAL A 19 3.47 -2.56 7.45
C VAL A 19 4.78 -1.82 7.19
N VAL A 20 5.63 -1.64 8.20
CA VAL A 20 6.89 -0.90 8.05
C VAL A 20 7.83 -1.59 7.04
N ARG A 21 7.90 -2.93 7.07
CA ARG A 21 8.72 -3.70 6.11
C ARG A 21 8.20 -3.55 4.68
N MET A 22 6.89 -3.66 4.51
CA MET A 22 6.21 -3.45 3.23
C MET A 22 6.43 -2.03 2.70
N THR A 23 6.24 -1.01 3.52
CA THR A 23 6.47 0.38 3.12
C THR A 23 7.90 0.62 2.64
N LYS A 24 8.90 0.03 3.31
CA LYS A 24 10.30 0.12 2.86
C LYS A 24 10.51 -0.55 1.50
N SER A 25 9.97 -1.74 1.28
CA SER A 25 10.12 -2.42 -0.01
C SER A 25 9.39 -1.67 -1.13
N ILE A 26 8.20 -1.14 -0.87
CA ILE A 26 7.48 -0.26 -1.79
C ILE A 26 8.32 0.97 -2.13
N ARG A 27 8.94 1.63 -1.15
CA ARG A 27 9.83 2.79 -1.42
C ARG A 27 10.98 2.44 -2.36
N GLN A 28 11.56 1.25 -2.21
CA GLN A 28 12.68 0.79 -3.04
C GLN A 28 12.25 0.45 -4.47
N HIS A 29 11.06 -0.15 -4.61
CA HIS A 29 10.55 -0.60 -5.89
C HIS A 29 9.84 0.50 -6.68
N PHE A 30 9.37 1.57 -6.04
CA PHE A 30 8.60 2.66 -6.64
C PHE A 30 9.32 4.02 -6.51
N PRO A 31 10.28 4.34 -7.39
CA PRO A 31 10.93 5.65 -7.40
C PRO A 31 9.94 6.82 -7.58
N GLU A 32 8.79 6.57 -8.21
CA GLU A 32 7.69 7.52 -8.39
C GLU A 32 7.12 8.00 -7.04
N LEU A 33 7.28 7.20 -5.98
CA LEU A 33 6.84 7.52 -4.62
C LEU A 33 7.92 8.23 -3.80
N ALA A 34 9.09 8.56 -4.36
CA ALA A 34 10.21 9.16 -3.61
C ALA A 34 9.83 10.48 -2.91
N GLN A 35 8.94 11.27 -3.52
CA GLN A 35 8.48 12.55 -2.97
C GLN A 35 7.34 12.40 -1.94
N VAL A 36 6.76 11.21 -1.80
CA VAL A 36 5.66 10.97 -0.86
C VAL A 36 6.23 10.87 0.57
N PRO A 37 5.69 11.59 1.56
CA PRO A 37 6.16 11.49 2.94
C PRO A 37 5.99 10.07 3.51
N ASP A 38 6.94 9.60 4.32
CA ASP A 38 6.87 8.26 4.92
C ASP A 38 5.57 8.02 5.69
N ALA A 39 5.07 9.02 6.42
CA ALA A 39 3.81 8.91 7.15
C ALA A 39 2.62 8.58 6.21
N GLN A 40 2.59 9.16 5.01
CA GLN A 40 1.52 8.90 4.04
C GLN A 40 1.66 7.52 3.41
N LEU A 41 2.89 7.10 3.11
CA LEU A 41 3.14 5.74 2.59
C LEU A 41 2.81 4.68 3.62
N ILE A 42 3.23 4.84 4.88
CA ILE A 42 2.88 3.93 5.97
C ILE A 42 1.37 3.84 6.13
N TYR A 43 0.67 4.98 6.09
CA TYR A 43 -0.79 4.99 6.20
C TYR A 43 -1.47 4.30 5.03
N ALA A 44 -1.03 4.53 3.79
CA ALA A 44 -1.55 3.85 2.61
C ALA A 44 -1.32 2.33 2.68
N THR A 45 -0.09 1.91 3.03
CA THR A 45 0.24 0.49 3.25
C THR A 45 -0.65 -0.14 4.32
N TRP A 46 -0.81 0.52 5.48
CA TRP A 46 -1.70 0.07 6.54
C TRP A 46 -3.14 -0.08 6.05
N ARG A 47 -3.64 0.90 5.30
CA ARG A 47 -5.02 0.91 4.80
C ARG A 47 -5.27 -0.19 3.78
N SER A 48 -4.29 -0.50 2.92
CA SER A 48 -4.35 -1.64 2.02
C SER A 48 -4.45 -2.96 2.80
N PHE A 49 -3.59 -3.18 3.79
CA PHE A 49 -3.68 -4.37 4.65
C PHE A 49 -5.00 -4.46 5.40
N LYS A 50 -5.50 -3.35 5.94
CA LYS A 50 -6.79 -3.31 6.62
C LYS A 50 -7.94 -3.70 5.70
N ARG A 51 -7.91 -3.28 4.43
CA ARG A 51 -8.92 -3.70 3.44
C ARG A 51 -8.84 -5.19 3.15
N ILE A 52 -7.64 -5.72 2.96
CA ILE A 52 -7.45 -7.15 2.69
C ILE A 52 -7.95 -8.00 3.86
N ASP A 53 -7.64 -7.59 5.09
CA ASP A 53 -8.11 -8.26 6.31
C ASP A 53 -9.65 -8.28 6.40
N GLN A 54 -10.30 -7.20 5.95
CA GLN A 54 -11.78 -7.10 5.90
C GLN A 54 -12.41 -7.97 4.81
N THR A 55 -11.74 -8.15 3.68
CA THR A 55 -12.29 -8.96 2.57
C THR A 55 -11.93 -10.43 2.66
N ASN A 56 -11.07 -10.82 3.62
CA ASN A 56 -10.54 -12.18 3.80
C ASN A 56 -9.90 -12.74 2.52
N ASP A 57 -9.39 -11.85 1.67
CA ASP A 57 -8.68 -12.21 0.45
C ASP A 57 -7.27 -12.65 0.81
N SER A 58 -6.96 -13.91 0.52
CA SER A 58 -5.63 -14.49 0.72
C SER A 58 -4.81 -14.61 -0.56
N ASP A 59 -5.42 -14.31 -1.72
CA ASP A 59 -4.73 -14.36 -3.00
C ASP A 59 -3.89 -13.11 -3.25
N TYR A 60 -2.61 -13.31 -3.62
CA TYR A 60 -1.66 -12.23 -3.82
C TYR A 60 -2.01 -11.32 -4.99
N GLN A 61 -2.73 -11.80 -6.01
CA GLN A 61 -3.17 -10.99 -7.13
C GLN A 61 -4.27 -10.02 -6.70
N THR A 62 -5.25 -10.50 -5.92
CA THR A 62 -6.27 -9.62 -5.32
C THR A 62 -5.64 -8.60 -4.36
N MET A 63 -4.68 -9.03 -3.54
CA MET A 63 -3.96 -8.11 -2.66
C MET A 63 -3.21 -7.03 -3.47
N ALA A 64 -2.51 -7.42 -4.55
CA ALA A 64 -1.79 -6.48 -5.41
C ALA A 64 -2.72 -5.44 -6.04
N ASP A 65 -3.93 -5.84 -6.42
CA ASP A 65 -4.96 -4.94 -6.95
C ASP A 65 -5.44 -3.93 -5.90
N VAL A 66 -5.64 -4.37 -4.65
CA VAL A 66 -5.97 -3.47 -3.52
C VAL A 66 -4.86 -2.46 -3.27
N PHE A 67 -3.60 -2.91 -3.27
CA PHE A 67 -2.44 -2.02 -3.12
C PHE A 67 -2.35 -1.01 -4.27
N PHE A 68 -2.47 -1.48 -5.52
CA PHE A 68 -2.46 -0.62 -6.69
C PHE A 68 -3.51 0.48 -6.58
N HIS A 69 -4.77 0.12 -6.35
CA HIS A 69 -5.85 1.09 -6.29
C HIS A 69 -5.73 2.05 -5.12
N GLU A 70 -5.24 1.59 -3.94
CA GLU A 70 -5.01 2.50 -2.83
C GLU A 70 -3.90 3.52 -3.15
N PHE A 71 -2.80 3.07 -3.74
CA PHE A 71 -1.65 3.93 -4.01
C PHE A 71 -1.90 4.88 -5.18
N ASP A 72 -2.41 4.36 -6.29
CA ASP A 72 -2.67 5.17 -7.47
C ASP A 72 -3.73 6.24 -7.17
N ARG A 73 -4.82 5.87 -6.48
CA ARG A 73 -5.87 6.82 -6.10
C ARG A 73 -5.42 7.83 -5.05
N HIS A 74 -4.82 7.37 -3.95
CA HIS A 74 -4.66 8.21 -2.76
C HIS A 74 -3.30 8.89 -2.65
N LEU A 75 -2.26 8.38 -3.32
CA LEU A 75 -0.93 8.99 -3.30
C LEU A 75 -0.58 9.66 -4.62
N LEU A 76 -1.05 9.10 -5.74
CA LEU A 76 -0.61 9.53 -7.07
C LEU A 76 -1.70 10.22 -7.90
N ASN A 77 -2.93 10.33 -7.40
CA ASN A 77 -4.06 10.97 -8.08
C ASN A 77 -4.33 10.40 -9.49
N TYR A 78 -4.34 9.08 -9.58
CA TYR A 78 -4.61 8.30 -10.79
C TYR A 78 -3.53 8.44 -11.88
N GLN A 79 -2.26 8.64 -11.52
CA GLN A 79 -1.21 8.78 -12.53
C GLN A 79 -0.99 7.50 -13.32
N PHE A 80 -0.94 6.35 -12.65
CA PHE A 80 -0.69 5.07 -13.32
C PHE A 80 -1.88 4.64 -14.17
N SER A 81 -3.11 4.74 -13.64
CA SER A 81 -4.31 4.42 -14.44
C SER A 81 -4.49 5.36 -15.64
N LYS A 82 -4.08 6.63 -15.54
CA LYS A 82 -4.12 7.55 -16.71
C LYS A 82 -3.03 7.25 -17.73
N ALA A 83 -1.91 6.68 -17.28
CA ALA A 83 -0.81 6.25 -18.14
C ALA A 83 -1.04 4.85 -18.77
N GLY A 84 -2.07 4.11 -18.32
CA GLY A 84 -2.33 2.74 -18.77
C GLY A 84 -1.31 1.72 -18.23
N GLU A 85 -0.69 2.02 -17.09
CA GLU A 85 0.36 1.20 -16.47
C GLU A 85 -0.19 0.22 -15.42
N ASP A 86 -1.50 0.04 -15.34
CA ASP A 86 -2.20 -0.72 -14.31
C ASP A 86 -1.63 -2.13 -14.12
N ASP A 87 -1.41 -2.88 -15.20
CA ASP A 87 -0.86 -4.24 -15.13
C ASP A 87 0.59 -4.28 -14.64
N ILE A 88 1.45 -3.41 -15.15
CA ILE A 88 2.87 -3.38 -14.78
C ILE A 88 3.04 -3.01 -13.30
N VAL A 89 2.26 -2.03 -12.83
CA VAL A 89 2.31 -1.58 -11.44
C VAL A 89 1.71 -2.64 -10.50
N ARG A 90 0.62 -3.30 -10.88
CA ARG A 90 0.08 -4.44 -10.12
C ARG A 90 1.08 -5.58 -10.01
N GLN A 91 1.81 -5.92 -11.07
CA GLN A 91 2.85 -6.94 -11.02
C GLN A 91 4.01 -6.56 -10.08
N ARG A 92 4.37 -5.27 -10.01
CA ARG A 92 5.36 -4.78 -9.02
C ARG A 92 4.86 -4.97 -7.59
N PHE A 93 3.60 -4.65 -7.29
CA PHE A 93 3.02 -4.92 -5.97
C PHE A 93 2.94 -6.42 -5.67
N PHE A 94 2.56 -7.24 -6.64
CA PHE A 94 2.53 -8.69 -6.51
C PHE A 94 3.90 -9.25 -6.10
N ALA A 95 4.97 -8.84 -6.81
CA ALA A 95 6.33 -9.27 -6.49
C ALA A 95 6.71 -8.95 -5.04
N ILE A 96 6.44 -7.72 -4.59
CA ILE A 96 6.71 -7.30 -3.19
C ILE A 96 5.88 -8.12 -2.20
N LEU A 97 4.60 -8.36 -2.47
CA LEU A 97 3.72 -9.16 -1.62
C LEU A 97 4.22 -10.60 -1.49
N THR A 98 4.61 -11.22 -2.60
CA THR A 98 5.15 -12.58 -2.59
C THR A 98 6.49 -12.67 -1.86
N GLU A 99 7.37 -11.68 -1.98
CA GLU A 99 8.67 -11.67 -1.29
C GLU A 99 8.51 -11.53 0.23
N LEU A 100 7.53 -10.74 0.68
CA LEU A 100 7.42 -10.34 2.09
C LEU A 100 6.48 -11.20 2.93
N LEU A 101 5.55 -11.91 2.30
CA LEU A 101 4.47 -12.66 2.98
C LEU A 101 4.58 -14.18 2.82
N GLN A 102 5.51 -14.67 1.99
CA GLN A 102 5.98 -16.06 2.04
C GLN A 102 6.80 -16.32 3.31
#